data_AF-A0A369S389-F1
#
_entry.id   AF-A0A369S389-F1
#
_cell.length_a   1.000
_cell.length_b   1.000
_cell.length_c   1.000
_cell.angle_alpha   90.00
_cell.angle_beta   90.00
_cell.angle_gamma   90.00
#
_symmetry.space_group_name_H-M   'P 1'
#
loop_
_entity.id
_entity.type
_entity.pdbx_description
1 polymer ?
#
loop_
_entity_poly.entity_id
_entity_poly.type
_entity_poly.pdbx_seq_one_letter_code
_entity_poly.pdbx_strand_id
1 'polypeptide(L)'
;MVLYSVYIINKAGSLIYNYDHVTPRTEVEKTFSYPLEMVLREDERLTVAYGERDGIKIGYSVIAVNGENVSGRKMLDGTPIIAYLQNADNFPLNIRFGKPKLSVNEKITLASTFHSMYAIACKLSPVSNSSGIEVLETGTFRLWCYQTLTGIKFVVITDQHQSSVQPLLRKIYEIYTDYALKNPFYSLDMPIRLELFDLNLQRTLEAAEKNQQYNANIPTNTI
;
A
#
# COMPACT_ATOMS: atom_id res chain seq x y z
N MET A 1 -4.46 6.17 -15.22
CA MET A 1 -3.12 6.07 -14.65
C MET A 1 -3.17 6.71 -13.28
N VAL A 2 -2.94 5.92 -12.24
CA VAL A 2 -3.01 6.39 -10.85
C VAL A 2 -1.78 5.87 -10.12
N LEU A 3 -1.00 6.77 -9.55
CA LEU A 3 0.07 6.44 -8.62
C LEU A 3 -0.54 6.35 -7.22
N TYR A 4 -0.44 5.21 -6.57
CA TYR A 4 -1.01 5.03 -5.23
C TYR A 4 -0.07 5.52 -4.14
N SER A 5 1.16 5.03 -4.14
CA SER A 5 2.13 5.36 -3.09
C SER A 5 3.58 5.10 -3.49
N VAL A 6 4.49 5.74 -2.75
CA VAL A 6 5.94 5.62 -2.88
C VAL A 6 6.52 5.19 -1.53
N TYR A 7 7.47 4.27 -1.55
CA TYR A 7 8.26 3.86 -0.39
C TYR A 7 9.75 3.89 -0.72
N ILE A 8 10.56 4.31 0.25
CA ILE A 8 12.02 4.23 0.17
C ILE A 8 12.49 3.39 1.35
N ILE A 9 13.21 2.33 1.03
CA ILE A 9 13.68 1.33 2.00
C ILE A 9 15.21 1.34 1.96
N ASN A 10 15.84 1.47 3.13
CA ASN A 10 17.29 1.46 3.22
C ASN A 10 17.88 0.06 2.95
N LYS A 11 19.21 -0.02 2.96
CA LYS A 11 19.94 -1.28 2.78
C LYS A 11 19.62 -2.32 3.86
N ALA A 12 19.27 -1.90 5.08
CA ALA A 12 18.92 -2.78 6.19
C ALA A 12 17.47 -3.31 6.13
N GLY A 13 16.64 -2.81 5.21
CA GLY A 13 15.23 -3.20 5.09
C GLY A 13 14.26 -2.31 5.87
N SER A 14 14.76 -1.26 6.54
CA SER A 14 13.93 -0.28 7.24
C SER A 14 13.32 0.74 6.27
N LEU A 15 12.08 1.12 6.56
CA LEU A 15 11.40 2.20 5.86
C LEU A 15 11.98 3.56 6.29
N ILE A 16 12.56 4.30 5.34
CA ILE A 16 13.12 5.65 5.59
C ILE A 16 12.24 6.75 5.00
N TYR A 17 11.31 6.41 4.11
CA TYR A 17 10.34 7.36 3.58
C TYR A 17 9.12 6.64 3.04
N ASN A 18 7.93 7.23 3.22
CA ASN A 18 6.72 6.82 2.52
C ASN A 18 5.86 8.03 2.16
N TYR A 19 5.15 7.93 1.05
CA TYR A 19 4.16 8.91 0.65
C TYR A 19 2.96 8.21 0.02
N ASP A 20 1.76 8.47 0.54
CA ASP A 20 0.51 7.99 -0.07
C ASP A 20 -0.03 9.12 -0.94
N HIS A 21 -0.01 8.94 -2.26
CA HIS A 21 -0.48 9.92 -3.24
C HIS A 21 -2.00 9.84 -3.40
N VAL A 22 -2.48 8.63 -3.71
CA VAL A 22 -3.92 8.34 -3.84
C VAL A 22 -4.25 7.10 -3.02
N THR A 23 -5.18 7.24 -2.08
CA THR A 23 -5.75 6.10 -1.34
C THR A 23 -7.16 5.85 -1.84
N PRO A 24 -7.41 4.79 -2.64
CA PRO A 24 -8.76 4.46 -3.07
C PRO A 24 -9.60 4.08 -1.84
N ARG A 25 -10.77 4.70 -1.69
CA ARG A 25 -11.76 4.27 -0.70
C ARG A 25 -12.52 3.08 -1.27
N THR A 26 -12.34 1.92 -0.66
CA THR A 26 -13.10 0.71 -1.00
C THR A 26 -13.86 0.30 0.24
N GLU A 27 -15.17 0.53 0.19
CA GLU A 27 -16.10 0.19 1.26
C GLU A 27 -17.26 -0.61 0.66
N VAL A 28 -17.71 -1.61 1.39
CA VAL A 28 -18.80 -2.51 1.02
C VAL A 28 -19.73 -2.60 2.21
N GLU A 29 -21.00 -2.24 2.02
CA GLU A 29 -22.02 -2.26 3.06
C GLU A 29 -23.08 -3.31 2.72
N LYS A 30 -23.32 -4.22 3.65
CA LYS A 30 -24.24 -5.35 3.47
C LYS A 30 -24.95 -5.70 4.75
N THR A 31 -26.17 -6.25 4.61
CA THR A 31 -26.94 -6.78 5.73
C THR A 31 -26.72 -8.27 5.86
N PHE A 32 -26.45 -8.73 7.08
CA PHE A 32 -26.14 -10.10 7.43
C PHE A 32 -27.20 -10.68 8.37
N SER A 33 -27.37 -12.00 8.30
CA SER A 33 -28.15 -12.81 9.23
C SER A 33 -27.22 -13.61 10.15
N TYR A 34 -27.75 -14.16 11.24
CA TYR A 34 -26.98 -15.00 12.15
C TYR A 34 -26.92 -16.46 11.63
N PRO A 35 -25.78 -17.16 11.76
CA PRO A 35 -24.48 -16.65 12.17
C PRO A 35 -23.78 -15.91 11.03
N LEU A 36 -22.83 -15.04 11.37
CA LEU A 36 -21.99 -14.41 10.37
C LEU A 36 -21.14 -15.48 9.65
N GLU A 37 -21.28 -15.57 8.33
CA GLU A 37 -20.63 -16.61 7.51
C GLU A 37 -19.10 -16.45 7.41
N MET A 38 -18.61 -15.23 7.66
CA MET A 38 -17.19 -14.89 7.54
C MET A 38 -16.48 -14.91 8.89
N VAL A 39 -15.23 -15.34 8.87
CA VAL A 39 -14.40 -15.40 10.07
C VAL A 39 -13.65 -14.09 10.23
N LEU A 40 -13.87 -13.42 11.36
CA LEU A 40 -13.19 -12.18 11.70
C LEU A 40 -12.03 -12.45 12.67
N ARG A 41 -10.91 -11.77 12.47
CA ARG A 41 -9.74 -11.77 13.37
C ARG A 41 -9.63 -10.42 14.06
N GLU A 42 -9.38 -10.47 15.35
CA GLU A 42 -9.20 -9.30 16.20
C GLU A 42 -7.71 -9.04 16.44
N ASP A 43 -7.17 -8.05 15.73
CA ASP A 43 -5.80 -7.54 15.96
C ASP A 43 -5.88 -6.10 16.51
N GLU A 44 -5.39 -5.08 15.80
CA GLU A 44 -5.66 -3.67 16.12
C GLU A 44 -7.10 -3.26 15.75
N ARG A 45 -7.67 -3.93 14.75
CA ARG A 45 -9.02 -3.76 14.22
C ARG A 45 -9.65 -5.13 14.00
N LEU A 46 -10.97 -5.16 13.90
CA LEU A 46 -11.67 -6.39 13.52
C LEU A 46 -11.62 -6.55 11.99
N THR A 47 -10.83 -7.51 11.51
CA THR A 47 -10.56 -7.74 10.09
C THR A 47 -11.10 -9.07 9.59
N VAL A 48 -11.42 -9.15 8.31
CA VAL A 48 -11.83 -10.39 7.65
C VAL A 48 -10.63 -11.31 7.48
N ALA A 49 -10.64 -12.46 8.14
CA ALA A 49 -9.59 -13.47 8.02
C ALA A 49 -9.89 -14.48 6.91
N TYR A 50 -11.14 -14.93 6.81
CA TYR A 50 -11.60 -15.93 5.83
C TYR A 50 -13.05 -15.68 5.43
N GLY A 51 -13.46 -16.22 4.28
CA GLY A 51 -14.84 -16.14 3.77
C GLY A 51 -15.10 -14.89 2.93
N GLU A 52 -14.29 -14.68 1.87
CA GLU A 52 -14.56 -13.60 0.91
C GLU A 52 -15.90 -13.82 0.21
N ARG A 53 -16.79 -12.82 0.29
CA ARG A 53 -18.11 -12.88 -0.34
C ARG A 53 -18.63 -11.47 -0.64
N ASP A 54 -19.45 -11.33 -1.67
CA ASP A 54 -20.21 -10.11 -1.97
C ASP A 54 -19.35 -8.83 -2.07
N GLY A 55 -18.11 -8.96 -2.55
CA GLY A 55 -17.15 -7.88 -2.68
C GLY A 55 -16.29 -7.61 -1.43
N ILE A 56 -16.55 -8.30 -0.33
CA ILE A 56 -15.76 -8.19 0.90
C ILE A 56 -14.55 -9.11 0.80
N LYS A 57 -13.36 -8.52 0.98
CA LYS A 57 -12.07 -9.20 0.79
C LYS A 57 -11.35 -9.46 2.11
N ILE A 58 -10.45 -10.43 2.12
CA ILE A 58 -9.55 -10.68 3.25
C ILE A 58 -8.76 -9.40 3.56
N GLY A 59 -8.63 -9.10 4.86
CA GLY A 59 -7.97 -7.91 5.36
C GLY A 59 -8.86 -6.65 5.39
N TYR A 60 -10.10 -6.70 4.90
CA TYR A 60 -11.03 -5.60 5.12
C TYR A 60 -11.38 -5.52 6.60
N SER A 61 -11.45 -4.31 7.15
CA SER A 61 -11.87 -4.07 8.53
C SER A 61 -13.34 -3.70 8.60
N VAL A 62 -13.99 -4.01 9.71
CA VAL A 62 -15.29 -3.42 10.06
C VAL A 62 -15.10 -1.91 10.29
N ILE A 63 -15.85 -1.10 9.55
CA ILE A 63 -15.84 0.37 9.61
C ILE A 63 -17.08 0.87 10.34
N ALA A 64 -18.23 0.25 10.11
CA ALA A 64 -19.47 0.59 10.78
C ALA A 64 -20.38 -0.63 10.96
N VAL A 65 -21.23 -0.58 11.98
CA VAL A 65 -22.31 -1.54 12.23
C VAL A 65 -23.59 -0.74 12.47
N ASN A 66 -24.66 -1.09 11.74
CA ASN A 66 -25.96 -0.40 11.72
C ASN A 66 -25.86 1.11 11.50
N GLY A 67 -24.92 1.53 10.64
CA GLY A 67 -24.67 2.94 10.33
C GLY A 67 -23.77 3.66 11.35
N GLU A 68 -23.47 3.07 12.50
CA GLU A 68 -22.56 3.64 13.50
C GLU A 68 -21.12 3.24 13.22
N ASN A 69 -20.24 4.24 13.07
CA ASN A 69 -18.81 3.99 12.88
C ASN A 69 -18.21 3.34 14.12
N VAL A 70 -17.31 2.38 13.91
CA VAL A 70 -16.60 1.72 15.00
C VAL A 70 -15.24 2.37 15.26
N SER A 71 -14.74 2.22 16.47
CA SER A 71 -13.41 2.68 16.87
C SER A 71 -12.52 1.49 17.23
N GLY A 72 -11.67 1.09 16.29
CA GLY A 72 -10.77 -0.05 16.44
C GLY A 72 -11.52 -1.37 16.58
N ARG A 73 -11.69 -1.83 17.82
CA ARG A 73 -12.32 -3.11 18.17
C ARG A 73 -13.67 -2.96 18.88
N LYS A 74 -14.10 -1.71 19.11
CA LYS A 74 -15.28 -1.39 19.91
C LYS A 74 -16.24 -0.51 19.13
N MET A 75 -17.53 -0.64 19.43
CA MET A 75 -18.55 0.32 19.05
C MET A 75 -18.35 1.63 19.85
N LEU A 76 -19.08 2.70 19.51
CA LEU A 76 -18.90 4.01 20.14
C LEU A 76 -19.29 4.04 21.62
N ASP A 77 -20.19 3.15 22.03
CA ASP A 77 -20.59 2.92 23.42
C ASP A 77 -19.54 2.13 24.24
N GLY A 78 -18.46 1.67 23.61
CA GLY A 78 -17.41 0.87 24.23
C GLY A 78 -17.62 -0.65 24.18
N THR A 79 -18.75 -1.11 23.63
CA THR A 79 -19.06 -2.54 23.47
C THR A 79 -18.09 -3.19 22.47
N PRO A 80 -17.46 -4.33 22.81
CA PRO A 80 -16.62 -5.07 21.86
C PRO A 80 -17.44 -5.52 20.65
N ILE A 81 -16.97 -5.20 19.44
CA ILE A 81 -17.68 -5.52 18.20
C ILE A 81 -17.86 -7.03 18.08
N ILE A 82 -16.84 -7.83 18.42
CA ILE A 82 -16.91 -9.29 18.33
C ILE A 82 -18.03 -9.88 19.20
N ALA A 83 -18.22 -9.35 20.41
CA ALA A 83 -19.29 -9.79 21.30
C ALA A 83 -20.67 -9.40 20.75
N TYR A 84 -20.77 -8.20 20.17
CA TYR A 84 -21.99 -7.74 19.52
C TYR A 84 -22.38 -8.61 18.31
N LEU A 85 -21.40 -9.03 17.49
CA LEU A 85 -21.61 -9.90 16.33
C LEU A 85 -21.89 -11.37 16.69
N GLN A 86 -21.55 -11.81 17.90
CA GLN A 86 -21.80 -13.18 18.38
C GLN A 86 -23.20 -13.36 18.96
N ASN A 87 -23.89 -12.29 19.33
CA ASN A 87 -25.24 -12.34 19.86
C ASN A 87 -26.28 -12.43 18.73
N ALA A 88 -27.05 -13.52 18.69
CA ALA A 88 -28.08 -13.76 17.67
C ALA A 88 -29.22 -12.73 17.72
N ASP A 89 -29.53 -12.18 18.91
CA ASP A 89 -30.63 -11.21 19.09
C ASP A 89 -30.35 -9.86 18.42
N ASN A 90 -29.08 -9.58 18.10
CA ASN A 90 -28.69 -8.35 17.42
C ASN A 90 -28.95 -8.38 15.91
N PHE A 91 -29.24 -9.54 15.33
CA PHE A 91 -29.44 -9.69 13.88
C PHE A 91 -30.89 -9.37 13.48
N PRO A 92 -31.11 -8.84 12.26
CA PRO A 92 -30.14 -8.62 11.18
C PRO A 92 -29.23 -7.41 11.40
N LEU A 93 -27.97 -7.54 10.98
CA LEU A 93 -26.95 -6.50 11.13
C LEU A 93 -26.53 -5.94 9.79
N ASN A 94 -26.58 -4.62 9.62
CA ASN A 94 -25.93 -3.96 8.51
C ASN A 94 -24.47 -3.67 8.88
N ILE A 95 -23.51 -4.20 8.13
CA ILE A 95 -22.09 -4.04 8.42
C ILE A 95 -21.40 -3.42 7.20
N ARG A 96 -20.68 -2.33 7.43
CA ARG A 96 -19.80 -1.71 6.44
C ARG A 96 -18.38 -2.17 6.66
N PHE A 97 -17.84 -2.86 5.67
CA PHE A 97 -16.44 -3.27 5.60
C PHE A 97 -15.66 -2.32 4.71
N GLY A 98 -14.37 -2.18 4.93
CA GLY A 98 -13.51 -1.52 3.95
C GLY A 98 -12.04 -1.65 4.27
N LYS A 99 -11.21 -1.17 3.36
CA LYS A 99 -9.75 -1.30 3.51
C LYS A 99 -9.25 -0.33 4.58
N PRO A 100 -8.65 -0.81 5.68
CA PRO A 100 -8.07 0.06 6.69
C PRO A 100 -6.95 0.92 6.10
N LYS A 101 -6.84 2.17 6.55
CA LYS A 101 -5.60 2.94 6.37
C LYS A 101 -4.50 2.27 7.20
N LEU A 102 -3.35 2.06 6.56
CA LEU A 102 -2.17 1.48 7.19
C LEU A 102 -1.55 2.48 8.18
N SER A 103 -1.26 2.01 9.39
CA SER A 103 -0.44 2.72 10.36
C SER A 103 1.01 2.81 9.91
N VAL A 104 1.78 3.70 10.52
CA VAL A 104 3.23 3.84 10.25
C VAL A 104 3.96 2.52 10.58
N ASN A 105 3.58 1.85 11.67
CA ASN A 105 4.17 0.58 12.08
C ASN A 105 3.87 -0.54 11.07
N GLU A 106 2.65 -0.61 10.55
CA GLU A 106 2.29 -1.57 9.50
C GLU A 106 3.11 -1.33 8.23
N LYS A 107 3.30 -0.07 7.82
CA LYS A 107 4.16 0.29 6.68
C LYS A 107 5.62 -0.13 6.88
N ILE A 108 6.16 0.06 8.08
CA ILE A 108 7.52 -0.39 8.44
C ILE A 108 7.61 -1.92 8.32
N THR A 109 6.66 -2.66 8.90
CA THR A 109 6.63 -4.12 8.83
C THR A 109 6.54 -4.63 7.39
N LEU A 110 5.70 -4.00 6.56
CA LEU A 110 5.55 -4.34 5.15
C LEU A 110 6.85 -4.06 4.36
N ALA A 111 7.53 -2.95 4.63
CA ALA A 111 8.82 -2.64 4.01
C ALA A 111 9.90 -3.69 4.35
N SER A 112 10.01 -4.08 5.63
CA SER A 112 10.93 -5.13 6.07
C SER A 112 10.60 -6.50 5.47
N THR A 113 9.31 -6.81 5.33
CA THR A 113 8.83 -8.04 4.71
C THR A 113 9.19 -8.05 3.21
N PHE A 114 8.95 -6.93 2.52
CA PHE A 114 9.34 -6.78 1.12
C PHE A 114 10.85 -6.91 0.92
N HIS A 115 11.66 -6.32 1.80
CA HIS A 115 13.12 -6.48 1.76
C HIS A 115 13.54 -7.96 1.85
N SER A 116 12.92 -8.71 2.76
CA SER A 116 13.18 -10.14 2.92
C SER A 116 12.75 -10.93 1.68
N MET A 117 11.56 -10.64 1.14
CA MET A 117 11.04 -11.24 -0.08
C MET A 117 11.94 -10.97 -1.29
N TYR A 118 12.44 -9.74 -1.42
CA TYR A 118 13.41 -9.35 -2.44
C TYR A 118 14.67 -10.21 -2.37
N ALA A 119 15.24 -10.39 -1.17
CA ALA A 119 16.43 -11.20 -0.97
C ALA A 119 16.20 -12.70 -1.26
N ILE A 120 15.01 -13.21 -0.91
CA ILE A 120 14.60 -14.58 -1.24
C ILE A 120 14.53 -14.76 -2.77
N ALA A 121 13.93 -13.82 -3.50
CA ALA A 121 13.86 -13.88 -4.95
C ALA A 121 15.24 -13.94 -5.61
N CYS A 122 16.21 -13.15 -5.11
CA CYS A 122 17.61 -13.24 -5.59
C CYS A 122 18.19 -14.66 -5.41
N LYS A 123 17.91 -15.30 -4.27
CA LYS A 123 18.49 -16.61 -3.91
C LYS A 123 17.80 -17.78 -4.62
N LEU A 124 16.51 -17.67 -4.86
CA LEU A 124 15.72 -18.71 -5.53
C LEU A 124 15.78 -18.62 -7.05
N SER A 125 16.40 -17.58 -7.61
CA SER A 125 16.43 -17.41 -9.06
C SER A 125 17.19 -18.55 -9.74
N PRO A 126 16.60 -19.21 -10.75
CA PRO A 126 17.23 -20.32 -11.45
C PRO A 126 18.25 -19.87 -12.51
N VAL A 127 18.32 -18.57 -12.80
CA VAL A 127 19.16 -17.99 -13.86
C VAL A 127 20.26 -17.11 -13.29
N SER A 128 21.45 -17.22 -13.86
CA SER A 128 22.58 -16.32 -13.56
C SER A 128 22.23 -14.88 -13.92
N ASN A 129 22.73 -13.92 -13.13
CA ASN A 129 22.48 -12.47 -13.28
C ASN A 129 21.03 -12.02 -13.00
N SER A 130 20.27 -12.80 -12.23
CA SER A 130 19.00 -12.32 -11.71
C SER A 130 19.22 -11.25 -10.64
N SER A 131 18.59 -10.10 -10.83
CA SER A 131 18.30 -9.14 -9.76
C SER A 131 17.15 -9.69 -8.88
N GLY A 132 16.87 -9.01 -7.77
CA GLY A 132 15.71 -9.34 -6.95
C GLY A 132 14.40 -8.92 -7.60
N ILE A 133 13.38 -8.67 -6.79
CA ILE A 133 12.04 -8.31 -7.31
C ILE A 133 12.08 -6.92 -7.92
N GLU A 134 11.87 -6.84 -9.24
CA GLU A 134 11.71 -5.56 -9.97
C GLU A 134 10.24 -5.19 -10.14
N VAL A 135 9.37 -6.18 -10.36
CA VAL A 135 7.93 -6.00 -10.53
C VAL A 135 7.20 -7.08 -9.75
N LEU A 136 6.19 -6.67 -8.98
CA LEU A 136 5.21 -7.55 -8.36
C LEU A 136 3.83 -7.11 -8.84
N GLU A 137 3.17 -7.99 -9.60
CA GLU A 137 1.86 -7.73 -10.18
C GLU A 137 0.76 -8.47 -9.42
N THR A 138 -0.35 -7.77 -9.20
CA THR A 138 -1.59 -8.33 -8.67
C THR A 138 -2.74 -8.00 -9.62
N GLY A 139 -3.92 -8.59 -9.43
CA GLY A 139 -5.10 -8.24 -10.21
C GLY A 139 -5.66 -6.83 -9.98
N THR A 140 -5.04 -6.00 -9.13
CA THR A 140 -5.53 -4.64 -8.81
C THR A 140 -4.46 -3.56 -8.92
N PHE A 141 -3.21 -3.90 -8.60
CA PHE A 141 -2.08 -2.96 -8.61
C PHE A 141 -0.80 -3.66 -9.05
N ARG A 142 0.16 -2.85 -9.51
CA ARG A 142 1.55 -3.26 -9.74
C ARG A 142 2.47 -2.51 -8.78
N LEU A 143 3.43 -3.23 -8.22
CA LEU A 143 4.50 -2.68 -7.40
C LEU A 143 5.80 -2.77 -8.21
N TRP A 144 6.43 -1.62 -8.40
CA TRP A 144 7.70 -1.48 -9.11
C TRP A 144 8.80 -1.20 -8.11
N CYS A 145 9.94 -1.87 -8.25
CA CYS A 145 11.08 -1.72 -7.36
C CYS A 145 12.36 -1.47 -8.14
N TYR A 146 13.06 -0.39 -7.79
CA TYR A 146 14.39 -0.07 -8.28
C TYR A 146 15.37 -0.07 -7.11
N GLN A 147 16.41 -0.90 -7.21
CA GLN A 147 17.51 -0.93 -6.22
C GLN A 147 18.74 -0.19 -6.76
N THR A 148 19.32 0.68 -5.95
CA THR A 148 20.59 1.36 -6.26
C THR A 148 21.80 0.45 -6.00
N LEU A 149 22.96 0.85 -6.53
CA LEU A 149 24.24 0.21 -6.23
C LEU A 149 24.58 0.21 -4.73
N THR A 150 24.11 1.21 -3.98
CA THR A 150 24.29 1.30 -2.53
C THR A 150 23.31 0.45 -1.72
N GLY A 151 22.32 -0.18 -2.38
CA GLY A 151 21.36 -1.11 -1.77
C GLY A 151 20.04 -0.49 -1.31
N ILE A 152 19.81 0.79 -1.60
CA ILE A 152 18.55 1.49 -1.30
C ILE A 152 17.50 1.10 -2.34
N LYS A 153 16.28 0.84 -1.89
CA LYS A 153 15.17 0.42 -2.75
C LYS A 153 14.12 1.51 -2.84
N PHE A 154 13.75 1.85 -4.06
CA PHE A 154 12.67 2.76 -4.39
C PHE A 154 11.51 1.94 -4.90
N VAL A 155 10.39 2.01 -4.19
CA VAL A 155 9.20 1.22 -4.49
C VAL A 155 8.05 2.16 -4.84
N VAL A 156 7.41 1.93 -5.97
CA VAL A 156 6.24 2.70 -6.42
C VAL A 156 5.09 1.74 -6.68
N ILE A 157 3.93 2.03 -6.11
CA ILE A 157 2.70 1.26 -6.30
C ILE A 157 1.79 2.02 -7.27
N THR A 158 1.35 1.35 -8.33
CA THR A 158 0.55 1.92 -9.43
C THR A 158 -0.66 1.06 -9.74
N ASP A 159 -1.56 1.56 -10.58
CA ASP A 159 -2.57 0.73 -11.24
C ASP A 159 -1.94 -0.36 -12.14
N GLN A 160 -2.72 -1.40 -12.45
CA GLN A 160 -2.30 -2.54 -13.27
C GLN A 160 -2.00 -2.16 -14.73
N HIS A 161 -2.59 -1.08 -15.25
CA HIS A 161 -2.45 -0.71 -16.66
C HIS A 161 -1.12 -0.01 -16.97
N GLN A 162 -0.31 0.22 -15.93
CA GLN A 162 0.91 0.98 -16.06
C GLN A 162 2.03 0.17 -16.70
N SER A 163 2.61 0.70 -17.79
CA SER A 163 3.59 -0.02 -18.62
C SER A 163 5.05 0.40 -18.37
N SER A 164 5.30 1.64 -17.96
CA SER A 164 6.67 2.12 -17.72
C SER A 164 6.74 3.13 -16.56
N VAL A 165 7.32 2.68 -15.44
CA VAL A 165 7.58 3.50 -14.23
C VAL A 165 9.08 3.75 -14.05
N GLN A 166 9.94 3.12 -14.86
CA GLN A 166 11.39 3.22 -14.74
C GLN A 166 11.93 4.67 -14.80
N PRO A 167 11.46 5.55 -15.69
CA PRO A 167 11.90 6.96 -15.69
C PRO A 167 11.52 7.69 -14.41
N LEU A 168 10.34 7.41 -13.85
CA LEU A 168 9.90 7.97 -12.58
C LEU A 168 10.78 7.49 -11.43
N LEU A 169 11.07 6.19 -11.35
CA LEU A 169 11.97 5.64 -10.32
C LEU A 169 13.37 6.27 -10.36
N ARG A 170 13.93 6.47 -11.57
CA ARG A 170 15.19 7.19 -11.74
C ARG A 170 15.10 8.64 -11.27
N LYS A 171 13.98 9.32 -11.57
CA LYS A 171 13.78 10.70 -11.13
C LYS A 171 13.66 10.83 -9.61
N ILE A 172 12.97 9.88 -8.97
CA ILE A 172 12.89 9.80 -7.51
C ILE A 172 14.28 9.57 -6.91
N TYR A 173 15.11 8.72 -7.54
CA TYR A 173 16.49 8.52 -7.13
C TYR A 173 17.34 9.80 -7.25
N GLU A 174 17.22 10.57 -8.33
CA GLU A 174 17.90 11.87 -8.47
C GLU A 174 17.52 12.82 -7.32
N ILE A 175 16.23 12.96 -7.03
CA ILE A 175 15.72 13.78 -5.93
C ILE A 175 16.30 13.28 -4.60
N TYR A 176 16.31 11.96 -4.37
CA TYR A 176 16.93 11.38 -3.17
C TYR A 176 18.41 11.75 -3.06
N THR A 177 19.19 11.65 -4.14
CA THR A 177 20.61 12.01 -4.09
C THR A 177 20.84 13.48 -3.77
N ASP A 178 19.98 14.38 -4.29
CA ASP A 178 20.08 15.80 -4.03
C ASP A 178 19.81 16.17 -2.57
N TYR A 179 18.91 15.45 -1.89
CA TYR A 179 18.52 15.80 -0.52
C TYR A 179 19.20 14.95 0.55
N ALA A 180 19.45 13.67 0.28
CA ALA A 180 20.09 12.76 1.23
C ALA A 180 21.62 12.83 1.19
N LEU A 181 22.24 13.00 0.01
CA LEU A 181 23.70 12.97 -0.12
C LEU A 181 24.35 14.35 -0.07
N LYS A 182 23.64 15.43 -0.42
CA LYS A 182 24.16 16.80 -0.28
C LYS A 182 24.07 17.33 1.16
N ASN A 183 23.38 16.63 2.05
CA ASN A 183 23.33 16.96 3.46
C ASN A 183 24.39 16.15 4.23
N PRO A 184 25.55 16.73 4.57
CA PRO A 184 26.66 15.99 5.20
C PRO A 184 26.34 15.45 6.60
N PHE A 185 25.24 15.90 7.22
CA PHE A 185 24.79 15.44 8.54
C PHE A 185 23.67 14.40 8.44
N TYR A 186 23.22 14.04 7.24
CA TYR A 186 22.14 13.10 7.08
C TYR A 186 22.63 11.66 7.22
N SER A 187 22.06 10.95 8.19
CA SER A 187 22.29 9.52 8.37
C SER A 187 21.34 8.72 7.47
N LEU A 188 21.88 7.83 6.64
CA LEU A 188 21.11 7.06 5.66
C LEU A 188 20.06 6.12 6.26
N ASP A 189 20.17 5.81 7.55
CA ASP A 189 19.24 4.95 8.29
C ASP A 189 18.11 5.72 8.98
N MET A 190 18.15 7.05 8.94
CA MET A 190 17.14 7.90 9.57
C MET A 190 16.04 8.27 8.56
N PRO A 191 14.78 8.46 9.01
CA PRO A 191 13.72 8.90 8.11
C PRO A 191 14.02 10.24 7.42
N ILE A 192 13.70 10.35 6.13
CA ILE A 192 13.78 11.63 5.39
C ILE A 192 12.64 12.51 5.89
N ARG A 193 12.97 13.68 6.44
CA ARG A 193 12.00 14.68 6.94
C ARG A 193 12.16 16.06 6.30
N LEU A 194 12.84 16.11 5.15
CA LEU A 194 13.14 17.36 4.46
C LEU A 194 11.92 17.77 3.63
N GLU A 195 11.28 18.89 3.97
CA GLU A 195 10.10 19.37 3.25
C GLU A 195 10.35 19.63 1.76
N LEU A 196 11.57 20.05 1.40
CA LEU A 196 11.97 20.22 0.00
C LEU A 196 12.00 18.90 -0.77
N PHE A 197 12.32 17.78 -0.10
CA PHE A 197 12.22 16.45 -0.70
C PHE A 197 10.76 16.11 -1.00
N ASP A 198 9.87 16.31 -0.02
CA ASP A 198 8.43 16.06 -0.17
C ASP A 198 7.84 16.86 -1.33
N LEU A 199 8.12 18.16 -1.38
CA LEU A 199 7.59 19.06 -2.40
C LEU A 199 8.03 18.65 -3.81
N ASN A 200 9.31 18.30 -4.00
CA ASN A 200 9.82 17.91 -5.31
C ASN A 200 9.35 16.51 -5.72
N LEU A 201 9.20 15.60 -4.76
CA LEU A 201 8.60 14.29 -5.01
C LEU A 201 7.16 14.44 -5.51
N GLN A 202 6.33 15.21 -4.79
CA GLN A 202 4.93 15.46 -5.16
C GLN A 202 4.81 16.04 -6.57
N ARG A 203 5.58 17.09 -6.88
CA ARG A 203 5.61 17.69 -8.23
C ARG A 203 5.99 16.67 -9.31
N THR A 204 6.93 15.78 -9.00
CA THR A 204 7.38 14.76 -9.94
C THR A 204 6.31 13.69 -10.19
N LEU A 205 5.59 13.28 -9.14
CA LEU A 205 4.47 12.33 -9.26
C LEU A 205 3.34 12.94 -10.10
N GLU A 206 2.94 14.19 -9.83
CA GLU A 206 1.92 14.89 -10.60
C GLU A 206 2.31 15.06 -12.08
N ALA A 207 3.58 15.39 -12.35
CA ALA A 207 4.08 15.52 -13.71
C ALA A 207 4.09 14.16 -14.44
N ALA A 208 4.45 13.08 -13.75
CA ALA A 208 4.41 11.73 -14.31
C ALA A 208 2.99 11.29 -14.66
N GLU A 209 2.00 11.64 -13.83
CA GLU A 209 0.58 11.38 -14.11
C GLU A 209 0.10 12.12 -15.37
N LYS A 210 0.45 13.39 -15.53
CA LYS A 210 0.08 14.22 -16.69
C LYS A 210 0.73 13.74 -17.99
N ASN A 211 2.03 13.47 -17.97
CA ASN A 211 2.79 13.09 -19.18
C ASN A 211 2.29 11.78 -19.80
N GLN A 212 1.79 10.85 -18.98
CA GLN A 212 1.31 9.57 -19.49
C GLN A 212 -0.15 9.59 -19.92
N GLN A 213 -0.98 10.45 -19.33
CA GLN A 213 -2.31 10.73 -19.88
C GLN A 213 -2.21 11.29 -21.31
N TYR A 214 -1.21 12.13 -21.58
CA TYR A 214 -0.94 12.62 -22.94
C TYR A 214 -0.59 11.47 -23.90
N ASN A 215 0.33 10.58 -23.52
CA ASN A 215 0.73 9.44 -24.37
C ASN A 215 -0.38 8.42 -24.61
N ALA A 216 -1.30 8.24 -23.67
CA ALA A 216 -2.46 7.34 -23.82
C ALA A 216 -3.53 7.89 -24.80
N ASN A 217 -3.55 9.21 -25.03
CA ASN A 217 -4.52 9.88 -25.91
C ASN A 217 -4.05 10.05 -27.36
N ILE A 218 -2.84 9.59 -27.68
CA ILE A 218 -2.37 9.57 -29.07
C ILE A 218 -2.97 8.32 -29.72
N PRO A 219 -3.89 8.46 -30.70
CA PRO A 219 -4.44 7.29 -31.39
C PRO A 219 -3.28 6.53 -32.01
N THR A 220 -3.18 5.25 -31.67
CA THR A 220 -2.24 4.32 -32.28
C THR A 220 -2.67 4.15 -33.74
N ASN A 221 -2.27 5.09 -34.60
CA ASN A 221 -2.46 4.94 -36.04
C ASN A 221 -1.58 3.77 -36.47
N THR A 222 -2.28 2.69 -36.76
CA THR A 222 -1.86 1.45 -37.39
C THR A 222 -0.87 1.72 -38.52
N ILE A 223 0.26 1.01 -38.50
CA ILE A 223 1.00 0.63 -39.71
C ILE A 223 0.86 -0.88 -39.82
#